data_AF-A0A414IG82-F1
#
_entry.id   AF-A0A414IG82-F1
#
_cell.length_a   1.000
_cell.length_b   1.000
_cell.length_c   1.000
_cell.angle_alpha   90.00
_cell.angle_beta   90.00
_cell.angle_gamma   90.00
#
_symmetry.space_group_name_H-M   'P 1'
#
loop_
_entity.id
_entity.type
_entity.pdbx_description
1 polymer ?
#
loop_
_entity_poly.entity_id
_entity_poly.type
_entity_poly.pdbx_seq_one_letter_code
_entity_poly.pdbx_strand_id
1 'polypeptide(L)'
;MDITKEELTLRLDRVNSWINNCDQKSSIILAIEGVVLTILCTSDYISFIHQRLIFPIYNYYKTGNGVFSVINTIQLFILAAMFILIFLSVFYSLQVIKGTTDTSLFKQPGLTEKSLLHFTSISNKSFNDFKRDVANQSEESMLNDLYSQIYINSSICDNKFKYHKKSVLCFCIFLFLLVLISFIQLIAL
;
A
#
# COMPACT_ATOMS: atom_id res chain seq x y z
N MET A 1 -31.89 -24.08 2.90
CA MET A 1 -30.63 -24.84 2.97
C MET A 1 -29.76 -24.08 3.94
N ASP A 2 -29.61 -24.59 5.15
CA ASP A 2 -28.89 -23.89 6.20
C ASP A 2 -27.40 -23.90 5.90
N ILE A 3 -26.75 -22.76 6.08
CA ILE A 3 -25.30 -22.62 5.89
C ILE A 3 -24.61 -23.40 7.01
N THR A 4 -23.73 -24.33 6.64
CA THR A 4 -22.99 -25.14 7.62
C THR A 4 -21.79 -24.37 8.16
N LYS A 5 -21.33 -24.75 9.36
CA LYS A 5 -20.07 -24.25 9.95
C LYS A 5 -18.89 -24.41 8.99
N GLU A 6 -18.79 -25.56 8.32
CA GLU A 6 -17.72 -25.87 7.37
C GLU A 6 -17.71 -24.89 6.19
N GLU A 7 -18.88 -24.57 5.62
CA GLU A 7 -19.02 -23.58 4.56
C GLU A 7 -18.55 -22.19 5.02
N LEU A 8 -18.86 -21.78 6.25
CA LEU A 8 -18.37 -20.50 6.80
C LEU A 8 -16.85 -20.50 7.01
N THR A 9 -16.27 -21.59 7.50
CA THR A 9 -14.81 -21.72 7.61
C THR A 9 -14.14 -21.59 6.24
N LEU A 10 -14.66 -22.27 5.21
CA LEU A 10 -14.15 -22.16 3.84
C LEU A 10 -14.24 -20.74 3.28
N ARG A 11 -15.32 -20.00 3.59
CA ARG A 11 -15.45 -18.58 3.22
C ARG A 11 -14.42 -17.71 3.91
N LEU A 12 -14.20 -17.93 5.21
CA LEU A 12 -13.19 -17.20 5.98
C LEU A 12 -11.78 -17.45 5.41
N ASP A 13 -11.45 -18.70 5.10
CA ASP A 13 -10.17 -19.08 4.49
C ASP A 13 -9.96 -18.43 3.12
N ARG A 14 -11.03 -18.36 2.31
CA ARG A 14 -10.99 -17.66 1.01
C ARG A 14 -10.67 -16.18 1.17
N VAL A 15 -11.31 -15.49 2.12
CA VAL A 15 -11.06 -14.06 2.39
C VAL A 15 -9.63 -13.85 2.89
N ASN A 16 -9.15 -14.69 3.81
CA ASN A 16 -7.78 -14.66 4.30
C ASN A 16 -6.77 -14.88 3.15
N SER A 17 -7.07 -15.78 2.23
CA SER A 17 -6.26 -16.01 1.02
C SER A 17 -6.19 -14.77 0.13
N TRP A 18 -7.29 -14.04 -0.04
CA TRP A 18 -7.31 -12.78 -0.79
C TRP A 18 -6.48 -11.68 -0.12
N ILE A 19 -6.55 -11.56 1.21
CA ILE A 19 -5.69 -10.63 1.98
C ILE A 19 -4.22 -10.98 1.72
N ASN A 20 -3.85 -12.25 1.90
CA ASN A 20 -2.47 -12.70 1.68
C ASN A 20 -2.01 -12.44 0.23
N ASN A 21 -2.88 -12.63 -0.76
CA ASN A 21 -2.56 -12.31 -2.15
C ASN A 21 -2.29 -10.81 -2.36
N CYS A 22 -3.08 -9.94 -1.74
CA CYS A 22 -2.90 -8.49 -1.83
C CYS A 22 -1.57 -8.06 -1.16
N ASP A 23 -1.26 -8.64 0.00
CA ASP A 23 -0.03 -8.38 0.74
C ASP A 23 1.19 -8.80 -0.08
N GLN A 24 1.18 -10.02 -0.64
CA GLN A 24 2.25 -10.52 -1.51
C GLN A 24 2.46 -9.62 -2.74
N LYS A 25 1.39 -9.24 -3.45
CA LYS A 25 1.48 -8.33 -4.60
C LYS A 25 2.09 -6.99 -4.21
N SER A 26 1.72 -6.46 -3.04
CA SER A 26 2.23 -5.17 -2.57
C SER A 26 3.69 -5.25 -2.10
N SER A 27 4.11 -6.37 -1.51
CA SER A 27 5.52 -6.64 -1.19
C SER A 27 6.38 -6.72 -2.45
N ILE A 28 5.89 -7.37 -3.51
CA ILE A 28 6.59 -7.42 -4.80
C ILE A 28 6.76 -6.00 -5.38
N ILE A 29 5.71 -5.19 -5.35
CA ILE A 29 5.76 -3.79 -5.80
C ILE A 29 6.78 -2.99 -4.99
N LEU A 30 6.80 -3.09 -3.66
CA LEU A 30 7.80 -2.42 -2.80
C LEU A 30 9.23 -2.84 -3.12
N ALA A 31 9.47 -4.12 -3.42
CA ALA A 31 10.78 -4.59 -3.82
C ALA A 31 11.23 -3.93 -5.14
N ILE A 32 10.33 -3.84 -6.12
CA ILE A 32 10.59 -3.18 -7.41
C ILE A 32 10.83 -1.68 -7.20
N GLU A 33 9.98 -1.00 -6.41
CA GLU A 33 10.14 0.41 -6.04
C GLU A 33 11.51 0.65 -5.39
N GLY A 34 11.94 -0.23 -4.47
CA GLY A 34 13.25 -0.16 -3.83
C GLY A 34 14.42 -0.30 -4.79
N VAL A 35 14.34 -1.23 -5.76
CA VAL A 35 15.36 -1.38 -6.81
C VAL A 35 15.43 -0.12 -7.67
N VAL A 36 14.30 0.40 -8.12
CA VAL A 36 14.25 1.60 -8.97
C VAL A 36 14.80 2.83 -8.22
N LEU A 37 14.39 3.04 -6.97
CA LEU A 37 14.92 4.12 -6.14
C LEU A 37 16.43 3.99 -5.93
N THR A 38 16.92 2.77 -5.68
CA THR A 38 18.36 2.53 -5.52
C THR A 38 19.12 2.93 -6.78
N ILE A 39 18.67 2.49 -7.96
CA ILE A 39 19.30 2.83 -9.24
C ILE A 39 19.30 4.35 -9.48
N LEU A 40 18.18 5.02 -9.21
CA LEU A 40 18.09 6.48 -9.39
C LEU A 40 19.00 7.26 -8.43
N CYS A 41 19.20 6.75 -7.22
CA CYS A 41 20.05 7.40 -6.22
C CYS A 41 21.55 7.11 -6.43
N THR A 42 21.92 5.94 -6.94
CA THR A 42 23.33 5.55 -7.10
C THR A 42 23.90 5.87 -8.47
N SER A 43 23.05 6.01 -9.49
CA SER A 43 23.50 6.42 -10.82
C SER A 43 23.91 7.89 -10.86
N ASP A 44 24.67 8.25 -11.89
CA ASP A 44 24.99 9.65 -12.22
C ASP A 44 23.74 10.48 -12.56
N TYR A 45 22.54 9.91 -12.49
CA TYR A 45 21.28 10.59 -12.75
C TYR A 45 21.09 11.83 -11.86
N ILE A 46 21.40 11.75 -10.56
CA ILE A 46 21.30 12.94 -9.67
C ILE A 46 22.27 14.04 -10.12
N SER A 47 23.53 13.68 -10.41
CA SER A 47 24.55 14.60 -10.91
C SER A 47 24.13 15.22 -12.24
N PHE A 48 23.57 14.42 -13.14
CA PHE A 48 23.03 14.85 -14.42
C PHE A 48 21.88 15.85 -14.24
N ILE A 49 20.89 15.55 -13.40
CA ILE A 49 19.78 16.45 -13.08
C ILE A 49 20.29 17.78 -12.52
N HIS A 50 21.25 17.74 -11.59
CA HIS A 50 21.83 18.94 -11.03
C HIS A 50 22.53 19.80 -12.08
N GLN A 51 23.38 19.19 -12.92
CA GLN A 51 24.15 19.92 -13.93
C GLN A 51 23.31 20.42 -15.11
N ARG A 52 22.32 19.64 -15.57
CA ARG A 52 21.54 19.96 -16.78
C ARG A 52 20.28 20.76 -16.50
N LEU A 53 19.66 20.61 -15.31
CA LEU A 53 18.41 21.27 -14.99
C LEU A 53 18.60 22.36 -13.92
N ILE A 54 19.19 22.02 -12.77
CA ILE A 54 19.23 22.94 -11.62
C ILE A 54 20.24 24.07 -11.86
N PHE A 55 21.47 23.74 -12.26
CA PHE A 55 22.55 24.72 -12.42
C PHE A 55 22.25 25.81 -13.45
N PRO A 56 21.73 25.52 -14.67
CA PRO A 56 21.43 26.55 -15.66
C PRO A 56 20.33 27.52 -15.20
N ILE A 57 19.29 26.99 -14.53
CA ILE A 57 18.21 27.80 -13.98
C ILE A 57 18.76 28.70 -12.86
N TYR A 58 19.50 28.11 -11.92
CA TYR A 58 20.11 28.86 -10.81
C TYR A 58 21.06 29.96 -11.31
N ASN A 59 21.91 29.64 -12.29
CA ASN A 59 22.89 30.59 -12.83
C ASN A 59 22.20 31.76 -13.54
N TYR A 60 21.15 31.49 -14.32
CA TYR A 60 20.35 32.52 -14.98
C TYR A 60 19.75 33.50 -13.97
N TYR A 61 19.10 33.01 -12.92
CA TYR A 61 18.49 33.88 -11.91
C TYR A 61 19.51 34.61 -11.01
N LYS A 62 20.63 33.98 -10.66
CA LYS A 62 21.61 34.56 -9.74
C LYS A 62 22.57 35.54 -10.40
N THR A 63 23.04 35.22 -11.61
CA THR A 63 24.11 35.98 -12.27
C THR A 63 23.60 36.83 -13.43
N GLY A 64 22.36 36.60 -13.89
CA GLY A 64 21.85 37.18 -15.13
C GLY A 64 22.48 36.60 -16.40
N ASN A 65 23.42 35.65 -16.27
CA ASN A 65 24.08 35.00 -17.39
C ASN A 65 23.34 33.72 -17.82
N GLY A 66 23.00 33.63 -19.11
CA GLY A 66 22.31 32.49 -19.72
C GLY A 66 21.01 32.90 -20.39
N VAL A 67 20.28 31.92 -20.95
CA VAL A 67 18.96 32.12 -21.55
C VAL A 67 17.95 31.29 -20.77
N PHE A 68 16.81 31.89 -20.43
CA PHE A 68 15.70 31.16 -19.80
C PHE A 68 15.22 30.03 -20.72
N SER A 69 15.22 28.80 -20.22
CA SER A 69 14.74 27.63 -20.94
C SER A 69 13.40 27.17 -20.36
N VAL A 70 12.32 27.43 -21.09
CA VAL A 70 10.97 26.93 -20.77
C VAL A 70 10.98 25.40 -20.62
N ILE A 71 11.73 24.69 -21.47
CA ILE A 71 11.84 23.23 -21.47
C ILE A 71 12.44 22.75 -20.14
N ASN A 72 13.54 23.36 -19.69
CA ASN A 72 14.19 22.97 -18.44
C ASN A 72 13.27 23.24 -17.23
N THR A 73 12.52 24.35 -17.26
CA THR A 73 11.54 24.67 -16.23
C THR A 73 10.41 23.62 -16.19
N ILE A 74 9.87 23.20 -17.34
CA ILE A 74 8.87 22.12 -17.42
C ILE A 74 9.43 20.81 -16.86
N GLN A 75 10.66 20.44 -17.23
CA GLN A 75 11.32 19.23 -16.75
C GLN A 75 11.50 19.23 -15.22
N LEU A 76 11.76 20.40 -14.61
CA LEU A 76 11.85 20.53 -13.17
C LEU A 76 10.51 20.23 -12.47
N PHE A 77 9.39 20.71 -13.02
CA PHE A 77 8.06 20.39 -12.50
C PHE A 77 7.72 18.90 -12.66
N ILE A 78 8.10 18.29 -13.78
CA ILE A 78 7.93 16.84 -14.00
C ILE A 78 8.73 16.06 -12.95
N LEU A 79 9.98 16.45 -12.69
CA LEU A 79 10.83 15.80 -11.68
C LEU A 79 10.22 15.93 -10.27
N ALA A 80 9.71 17.11 -9.90
CA ALA A 80 9.05 17.31 -8.62
C ALA A 80 7.79 16.42 -8.49
N ALA A 81 6.99 16.32 -9.56
CA ALA A 81 5.83 15.43 -9.60
C ALA A 81 6.24 13.96 -9.47
N MET A 82 7.31 13.53 -10.14
CA MET A 82 7.86 12.18 -10.02
C MET A 82 8.25 11.84 -8.59
N PHE A 83 8.93 12.75 -7.88
CA PHE A 83 9.32 12.54 -6.49
C PHE A 83 8.10 12.35 -5.58
N ILE A 84 7.06 13.16 -5.77
CA ILE A 84 5.79 13.02 -5.04
C ILE A 84 5.13 11.68 -5.36
N LEU A 85 5.07 11.28 -6.63
CA LEU A 85 4.41 10.04 -7.06
C LEU A 85 5.09 8.79 -6.49
N ILE A 86 6.42 8.70 -6.53
CA ILE A 86 7.13 7.54 -5.99
C ILE A 86 6.98 7.47 -4.46
N PHE A 87 7.00 8.61 -3.78
CA PHE A 87 6.75 8.66 -2.34
C PHE A 87 5.33 8.20 -1.99
N LEU A 88 4.31 8.70 -2.71
CA LEU A 88 2.93 8.27 -2.53
C LEU A 88 2.74 6.78 -2.82
N SER A 89 3.42 6.27 -3.85
CA SER A 89 3.38 4.85 -4.21
C SER A 89 3.88 3.97 -3.07
N VAL A 90 5.09 4.25 -2.58
CA VAL A 90 5.69 3.55 -1.44
C VAL A 90 4.81 3.67 -0.20
N PHE A 91 4.29 4.87 0.09
CA PHE A 91 3.39 5.10 1.22
C PHE A 91 2.14 4.21 1.13
N TYR A 92 1.48 4.16 -0.03
CA TYR A 92 0.29 3.33 -0.20
C TYR A 92 0.62 1.83 -0.14
N SER A 93 1.76 1.39 -0.67
CA SER A 93 2.20 0.00 -0.54
C SER A 93 2.41 -0.40 0.93
N LEU A 94 3.03 0.48 1.72
CA LEU A 94 3.21 0.27 3.16
C LEU A 94 1.87 0.22 3.90
N GLN A 95 0.88 1.03 3.50
CA GLN A 95 -0.48 0.98 4.07
C GLN A 95 -1.21 -0.33 3.77
N VAL A 96 -0.90 -1.01 2.66
CA VAL A 96 -1.41 -2.36 2.40
C VAL A 96 -0.82 -3.36 3.38
N ILE A 97 0.50 -3.36 3.56
CA ILE A 97 1.20 -4.34 4.40
C ILE A 97 0.94 -4.10 5.89
N LYS A 98 0.69 -2.83 6.28
CA LYS A 98 0.35 -2.50 7.66
C LYS A 98 -0.85 -3.31 8.14
N GLY A 99 -0.64 -4.08 9.21
CA GLY A 99 -1.72 -4.82 9.87
C GLY A 99 -2.79 -3.85 10.39
N THR A 100 -4.02 -3.97 9.90
CA THR A 100 -5.16 -3.25 10.49
C THR A 100 -5.68 -4.07 11.66
N THR A 101 -5.37 -3.62 12.88
CA THR A 101 -5.78 -4.29 14.13
C THR A 101 -6.92 -3.56 14.84
N ASP A 102 -7.37 -2.43 14.31
CA ASP A 102 -8.39 -1.62 14.96
C ASP A 102 -9.78 -2.20 14.70
N THR A 103 -10.23 -3.02 15.65
CA THR A 103 -11.58 -3.61 15.65
C THR A 103 -12.68 -2.57 15.90
N SER A 104 -12.33 -1.38 16.40
CA SER A 104 -13.31 -0.30 16.63
C SER A 104 -13.92 0.22 15.33
N LEU A 105 -13.20 0.07 14.21
CA LEU A 105 -13.67 0.41 12.86
C LEU A 105 -14.86 -0.45 12.40
N PHE A 106 -15.11 -1.58 13.06
CA PHE A 106 -16.10 -2.58 12.63
C PHE A 106 -17.20 -2.82 13.68
N LYS A 107 -17.33 -1.94 14.68
CA LYS A 107 -18.40 -2.05 15.69
C LYS A 107 -19.77 -1.85 15.03
N GLN A 108 -20.53 -2.92 14.89
CA GLN A 108 -21.93 -2.89 14.47
C GLN A 108 -22.77 -3.81 15.36
N PRO A 109 -24.08 -3.55 15.49
CA PRO A 109 -24.97 -4.42 16.24
C PRO A 109 -24.90 -5.87 15.74
N GLY A 110 -24.74 -6.82 16.67
CA GLY A 110 -24.70 -8.25 16.34
C GLY A 110 -23.31 -8.82 16.03
N LEU A 111 -22.27 -7.99 15.89
CA LEU A 111 -20.90 -8.48 15.71
C LEU A 111 -20.30 -9.04 17.02
N THR A 112 -19.56 -10.14 16.90
CA THR A 112 -18.80 -10.72 18.01
C THR A 112 -17.54 -9.91 18.27
N GLU A 113 -17.56 -9.07 19.31
CA GLU A 113 -16.40 -8.22 19.66
C GLU A 113 -15.23 -9.02 20.27
N LYS A 114 -15.54 -10.00 21.13
CA LYS A 114 -14.55 -10.86 21.80
C LYS A 114 -14.41 -12.19 21.06
N SER A 115 -14.04 -12.11 19.78
CA SER A 115 -13.85 -13.28 18.93
C SER A 115 -12.91 -14.31 19.59
N LEU A 116 -13.27 -15.59 19.47
CA LEU A 116 -12.45 -16.73 19.84
C LEU A 116 -11.63 -17.26 18.65
N LEU A 117 -11.73 -16.63 17.49
CA LEU A 117 -10.98 -16.93 16.27
C LEU A 117 -9.89 -15.90 15.97
N HIS A 118 -10.12 -14.63 16.30
CA HIS A 118 -9.20 -13.54 15.98
C HIS A 118 -7.98 -13.50 16.91
N PHE A 119 -6.78 -13.52 16.34
CA PHE A 119 -5.52 -13.68 17.10
C PHE A 119 -5.30 -12.58 18.15
N THR A 120 -5.61 -11.30 17.87
CA THR A 120 -5.48 -10.23 18.87
C THR A 120 -6.46 -10.38 20.02
N SER A 121 -7.67 -10.88 19.73
CA SER A 121 -8.70 -11.10 20.75
C SER A 121 -8.33 -12.26 21.66
N ILE A 122 -7.70 -13.29 21.09
CA ILE A 122 -7.16 -14.45 21.82
C ILE A 122 -5.94 -14.05 22.66
N SER A 123 -4.98 -13.30 22.10
CA SER A 123 -3.74 -12.90 22.79
C SER A 123 -4.00 -12.02 24.02
N ASN A 124 -5.13 -11.31 24.04
CA ASN A 124 -5.55 -10.47 25.16
C ASN A 124 -6.24 -11.26 26.29
N LYS A 125 -6.36 -12.58 26.20
CA LYS A 125 -6.93 -13.46 27.22
C LYS A 125 -5.84 -14.34 27.86
N SER A 126 -6.06 -14.76 29.10
CA SER A 126 -5.28 -15.86 29.66
C SER A 126 -5.63 -17.17 28.95
N PHE A 127 -4.68 -18.12 28.92
CA PHE A 127 -4.93 -19.43 28.33
C PHE A 127 -6.14 -20.14 28.97
N ASN A 128 -6.28 -20.06 30.30
CA ASN A 128 -7.38 -20.69 31.02
C ASN A 128 -8.73 -20.05 30.68
N ASP A 129 -8.78 -18.74 30.53
CA ASP A 129 -10.00 -18.04 30.11
C ASP A 129 -10.38 -18.41 28.67
N PHE A 130 -9.42 -18.39 27.75
CA PHE A 130 -9.64 -18.80 26.37
C PHE A 130 -10.17 -20.24 26.29
N LYS A 131 -9.52 -21.19 26.97
CA LYS A 131 -9.93 -22.60 26.99
C LYS A 131 -11.36 -22.77 27.52
N ARG A 132 -11.70 -22.09 28.62
CA ARG A 132 -13.05 -22.12 29.20
C ARG A 132 -14.08 -21.53 28.25
N ASP A 133 -13.79 -20.39 27.65
CA ASP A 133 -14.72 -19.69 26.75
C ASP A 133 -14.98 -20.53 25.48
N VAL A 134 -13.96 -21.18 24.92
CA VAL A 134 -14.11 -22.11 23.79
C VAL A 134 -14.94 -23.34 24.17
N ALA A 135 -14.68 -23.94 25.33
CA ALA A 135 -15.41 -25.13 25.79
C ALA A 135 -16.90 -24.85 26.04
N ASN A 136 -17.25 -23.61 26.38
CA ASN A 136 -18.62 -23.19 26.68
C ASN A 136 -19.31 -22.46 25.51
N GLN A 137 -18.67 -22.35 24.35
CA GLN A 137 -19.23 -21.64 23.20
C GLN A 137 -20.40 -22.43 22.59
N SER A 138 -21.57 -21.81 22.47
CA SER A 138 -22.71 -22.39 21.76
C SER A 138 -22.46 -22.41 20.24
N GLU A 139 -23.14 -23.32 19.54
CA GLU A 139 -23.06 -23.37 18.07
C GLU A 139 -23.49 -22.05 17.42
N GLU A 140 -24.58 -21.44 17.89
CA GLU A 140 -25.05 -20.13 17.42
C GLU A 140 -23.98 -19.04 17.60
N SER A 141 -23.33 -18.98 18.78
CA SER A 141 -22.26 -18.02 19.05
C SER A 141 -21.04 -18.25 18.15
N MET A 142 -20.70 -19.51 17.89
CA MET A 142 -19.60 -19.89 17.00
C MET A 142 -19.87 -19.49 15.55
N LEU A 143 -21.09 -19.75 15.05
CA LEU A 143 -21.49 -19.32 13.72
C LEU A 143 -21.47 -17.78 13.61
N ASN A 144 -21.96 -17.07 14.62
CA ASN A 144 -21.92 -15.60 14.64
C ASN A 144 -20.49 -15.04 14.66
N ASP A 145 -19.56 -15.69 15.38
CA ASP A 145 -18.14 -15.32 15.35
C ASP A 145 -17.54 -15.52 13.95
N LEU A 146 -17.85 -16.63 13.27
CA LEU A 146 -17.44 -16.85 11.88
C LEU A 146 -18.00 -15.78 10.93
N TYR A 147 -19.29 -15.46 11.01
CA TYR A 147 -19.89 -14.37 10.23
C TYR A 147 -19.19 -13.04 10.48
N SER A 148 -18.93 -12.73 11.75
CA SER A 148 -18.21 -11.52 12.17
C SER A 148 -16.82 -11.44 11.55
N GLN A 149 -16.04 -12.53 11.61
CA GLN A 149 -14.69 -12.58 11.04
C GLN A 149 -14.70 -12.49 9.50
N ILE A 150 -15.63 -13.15 8.82
CA ILE A 150 -15.78 -13.04 7.36
C ILE A 150 -16.04 -11.59 6.98
N TYR A 151 -16.96 -10.92 7.66
CA TYR A 151 -17.32 -9.53 7.38
C TYR A 151 -16.13 -8.58 7.62
N ILE A 152 -15.51 -8.66 8.80
CA ILE A 152 -14.36 -7.82 9.17
C ILE A 152 -13.21 -8.02 8.17
N ASN A 153 -12.81 -9.27 7.92
CA ASN A 153 -11.69 -9.56 7.01
C ASN A 153 -12.02 -9.16 5.56
N SER A 154 -13.28 -9.26 5.14
CA SER A 154 -13.67 -8.79 3.80
C SER A 154 -13.52 -7.27 3.66
N SER A 155 -13.89 -6.52 4.71
CA SER A 155 -13.72 -5.06 4.73
C SER A 155 -12.25 -4.65 4.75
N ILE A 156 -11.42 -5.34 5.54
CA ILE A 156 -9.96 -5.16 5.54
C ILE A 156 -9.38 -5.44 4.15
N CYS A 157 -9.80 -6.55 3.53
CA CYS A 157 -9.36 -6.95 2.19
C CYS A 157 -9.69 -5.88 1.15
N ASP A 158 -10.92 -5.37 1.11
CA ASP A 158 -11.33 -4.29 0.21
C ASP A 158 -10.46 -3.03 0.38
N ASN A 159 -10.23 -2.60 1.64
CA ASN A 159 -9.39 -1.44 1.91
C ASN A 159 -7.93 -1.64 1.46
N LYS A 160 -7.36 -2.83 1.68
CA LYS A 160 -6.02 -3.20 1.19
C LYS A 160 -5.97 -3.12 -0.34
N PHE A 161 -6.94 -3.68 -1.06
CA PHE A 161 -6.98 -3.59 -2.53
C PHE A 161 -7.14 -2.15 -3.04
N LYS A 162 -7.88 -1.28 -2.33
CA LYS A 162 -7.98 0.16 -2.66
C LYS A 162 -6.63 0.86 -2.57
N TYR A 163 -5.86 0.62 -1.51
CA TYR A 163 -4.50 1.16 -1.38
C TYR A 163 -3.54 0.56 -2.41
N HIS A 164 -3.61 -0.75 -2.65
CA HIS A 164 -2.81 -1.41 -3.68
C HIS A 164 -3.03 -0.79 -5.06
N LYS A 165 -4.29 -0.56 -5.46
CA LYS A 165 -4.63 0.10 -6.73
C LYS A 165 -4.04 1.51 -6.82
N LYS A 166 -4.10 2.29 -5.73
CA LYS A 166 -3.52 3.64 -5.69
C LYS A 166 -2.00 3.61 -5.81
N SER A 167 -1.33 2.71 -5.09
CA SER A 167 0.11 2.48 -5.21
C SER A 167 0.50 2.18 -6.65
N VAL A 168 -0.08 1.14 -7.25
CA VAL A 168 0.23 0.74 -8.63
C VAL A 168 -0.01 1.88 -9.62
N LEU A 169 -1.11 2.64 -9.46
CA LEU A 169 -1.38 3.79 -10.32
C LEU A 169 -0.30 4.87 -10.20
N CYS A 170 0.09 5.25 -8.97
CA CYS A 170 1.16 6.21 -8.73
C CYS A 170 2.49 5.72 -9.33
N PHE A 171 2.83 4.44 -9.15
CA PHE A 171 4.04 3.85 -9.72
C PHE A 171 4.04 3.85 -11.25
N CYS A 172 2.93 3.47 -11.88
CA CYS A 172 2.81 3.47 -13.34
C CYS A 172 2.96 4.88 -13.92
N ILE A 173 2.33 5.89 -13.30
CA ILE A 173 2.48 7.28 -13.74
C ILE A 173 3.92 7.74 -13.55
N PHE A 174 4.55 7.39 -12.42
CA PHE A 174 5.97 7.68 -12.18
C PHE A 174 6.88 7.09 -13.26
N LEU A 175 6.70 5.81 -13.62
CA LEU A 175 7.48 5.15 -14.68
C LEU A 175 7.26 5.82 -16.05
N PHE A 176 6.01 6.19 -16.35
CA PHE A 176 5.69 6.92 -17.59
C PHE A 176 6.42 8.27 -17.65
N LEU A 177 6.40 9.04 -16.56
CA LEU A 177 7.12 10.32 -16.48
C LEU A 177 8.63 10.15 -16.55
N LEU A 178 9.18 9.06 -15.97
CA LEU A 178 10.60 8.73 -16.08
C LEU A 178 11.02 8.45 -17.54
N VAL A 179 10.20 7.73 -18.30
CA VAL A 179 10.45 7.51 -19.73
C VAL A 179 10.33 8.82 -20.51
N LEU A 180 9.31 9.63 -20.21
CA LEU A 180 9.08 10.91 -20.86
C LEU A 180 10.26 11.88 -20.66
N ILE A 181 10.76 12.04 -19.43
CA ILE A 181 11.88 12.94 -19.14
C ILE A 181 13.16 12.45 -19.82
N SER A 182 13.41 11.14 -19.83
CA SER A 182 14.56 10.53 -20.51
C SER A 182 14.50 10.76 -22.02
N PHE A 183 13.31 10.66 -22.62
CA PHE A 183 13.11 10.92 -24.05
C PHE A 183 13.33 12.38 -24.43
N ILE A 184 12.82 13.33 -23.64
CA ILE A 184 13.07 14.76 -23.86
C ILE A 184 14.57 15.06 -23.77
N GLN A 185 15.27 14.47 -22.80
CA GLN A 185 16.72 14.63 -22.64
C GLN A 185 17.50 14.05 -23.82
N LEU A 186 17.07 12.91 -24.36
CA LEU A 186 17.68 12.30 -25.54
C LEU A 186 17.57 13.20 -26.79
N ILE A 187 16.42 13.84 -26.99
CA ILE A 187 16.21 14.77 -28.12
C ILE A 187 16.96 16.09 -27.94
N ALA A 188 17.13 16.53 -26.70
CA ALA A 188 17.81 17.78 -26.36
C ALA A 188 19.35 17.66 -26.34
N LEU A 189 19.89 16.45 -26.53
CA LEU A 189 21.33 16.17 -26.59
C LEU A 189 21.86 16.37 -28.02
#